data_AF-A0A959D1H6-F1
#
_entry.id   AF-A0A959D1H6-F1
#
_cell.length_a   1.000
_cell.length_b   1.000
_cell.length_c   1.000
_cell.angle_alpha   90.00
_cell.angle_beta   90.00
_cell.angle_gamma   90.00
#
_symmetry.space_group_name_H-M   'P 1'
#
loop_
_entity.id
_entity.type
_entity.pdbx_description
1 polymer ?
#
loop_
_entity_poly.entity_id
_entity_poly.type
_entity_poly.pdbx_seq_one_letter_code
_entity_poly.pdbx_strand_id
1 'polypeptide(L)'
;MKRFKKLGGLLFWLNLWATAAAQLNSPEEGQPLIRNFFPEEYHSDITCTSLLQGQSGLVYVANERGVLEYDGAGWRLISVPIGQDVRALAQAQDGLIYTGGLKNMGYLSPNDKGQLQFHSLVNQLPEGQRNFGFFREALSTG
;
A
#
# COMPACT_ATOMS: atom_id res chain seq x y z
N MET A 1 -11.51 -14.61 71.64
CA MET A 1 -11.37 -13.72 70.46
C MET A 1 -10.27 -14.23 69.50
N LYS A 2 -10.55 -15.23 68.63
CA LYS A 2 -9.58 -15.73 67.62
C LYS A 2 -10.23 -16.16 66.28
N ARG A 3 -11.45 -15.68 65.96
CA ARG A 3 -12.19 -16.09 64.74
C ARG A 3 -12.29 -15.04 63.62
N PHE A 4 -11.73 -13.85 63.79
CA PHE A 4 -11.85 -12.77 62.78
C PHE A 4 -10.63 -12.59 61.84
N LYS A 5 -9.50 -13.28 62.08
CA LYS A 5 -8.27 -13.08 61.28
C LYS A 5 -8.22 -13.86 59.96
N LYS A 6 -9.10 -14.85 59.73
CA LYS A 6 -9.11 -15.65 58.48
C LYS A 6 -9.99 -15.07 57.37
N LEU A 7 -10.95 -14.20 57.70
CA LEU A 7 -11.88 -13.61 56.72
C LEU A 7 -11.25 -12.43 55.94
N GLY A 8 -10.39 -11.66 56.60
CA GLY A 8 -9.66 -10.55 55.96
C GLY A 8 -8.65 -11.01 54.90
N GLY A 9 -8.01 -12.17 55.12
CA GLY A 9 -7.13 -12.77 54.11
C GLY A 9 -7.89 -13.21 52.87
N LEU A 10 -9.04 -13.87 53.03
CA LEU A 10 -9.84 -14.34 51.88
C LEU A 10 -10.35 -13.17 51.02
N LEU A 11 -10.78 -12.07 51.65
CA LEU A 11 -11.20 -10.85 50.95
C LEU A 11 -10.04 -10.13 50.24
N PHE A 12 -8.81 -10.21 50.79
CA PHE A 12 -7.60 -9.68 50.16
C PHE A 12 -7.22 -10.49 48.91
N TRP A 13 -7.30 -11.83 49.00
CA TRP A 13 -7.01 -12.74 47.89
C TRP A 13 -8.10 -12.71 46.80
N LEU A 14 -9.37 -12.52 47.16
CA LEU A 14 -10.48 -12.30 46.20
C LEU A 14 -10.32 -10.97 45.43
N ASN A 15 -9.84 -9.91 46.07
CA ASN A 15 -9.56 -8.64 45.38
C ASN A 15 -8.34 -8.73 44.45
N LEU A 16 -7.32 -9.52 44.82
CA LEU A 16 -6.14 -9.76 43.97
C LEU A 16 -6.45 -10.59 42.71
N TRP A 17 -7.49 -11.44 42.75
CA TRP A 17 -7.92 -12.17 41.55
C TRP A 17 -8.82 -11.35 40.63
N ALA A 18 -9.64 -10.45 41.19
CA ALA A 18 -10.53 -9.59 40.40
C ALA A 18 -9.78 -8.55 39.57
N THR A 19 -8.64 -8.03 40.04
CA THR A 19 -7.81 -7.08 39.28
C THR A 19 -7.08 -7.74 38.11
N ALA A 20 -6.65 -8.99 38.23
CA ALA A 20 -6.02 -9.73 37.13
C ALA A 20 -7.00 -10.04 35.98
N ALA A 21 -8.27 -10.34 36.29
CA ALA A 21 -9.29 -10.61 35.28
C ALA A 21 -9.73 -9.35 34.50
N ALA A 22 -9.58 -8.16 35.07
CA ALA A 22 -9.95 -6.90 34.43
C ALA A 22 -8.89 -6.34 33.44
N GLN A 23 -7.70 -6.96 33.36
CA GLN A 23 -6.59 -6.50 32.49
C GLN A 23 -6.48 -7.27 31.17
N LEU A 24 -7.42 -8.16 30.84
CA LEU A 24 -7.34 -9.01 29.63
C LEU A 24 -7.82 -8.34 28.34
N ASN A 25 -8.40 -7.13 28.40
CA ASN A 25 -8.81 -6.42 27.20
C ASN A 25 -7.74 -5.40 26.82
N SER A 26 -6.73 -5.82 26.06
CA SER A 26 -5.81 -4.88 25.42
C SER A 26 -6.57 -4.04 24.40
N PRO A 27 -6.42 -2.70 24.37
CA PRO A 27 -7.13 -1.83 23.43
C PRO A 27 -6.95 -2.21 21.95
N GLU A 28 -5.91 -2.98 21.66
CA GLU A 28 -5.48 -3.39 20.32
C GLU A 28 -6.14 -4.69 19.83
N GLU A 29 -6.82 -5.43 20.71
CA GLU A 29 -7.47 -6.70 20.32
C GLU A 29 -8.62 -6.44 19.35
N GLY A 30 -8.49 -6.94 18.12
CA GLY A 30 -9.46 -6.73 17.04
C GLY A 30 -9.33 -5.41 16.29
N GLN A 31 -8.36 -4.55 16.61
CA GLN A 31 -8.07 -3.36 15.82
C GLN A 31 -7.02 -3.66 14.73
N PRO A 32 -7.22 -3.22 13.47
CA PRO A 32 -6.18 -3.35 12.47
C PRO A 32 -4.99 -2.46 12.84
N LEU A 33 -3.77 -2.94 12.59
CA LEU A 33 -2.58 -2.10 12.66
C LEU A 33 -2.65 -1.08 11.52
N ILE A 34 -2.87 0.19 11.86
CA ILE A 34 -2.93 1.29 10.89
C ILE A 34 -1.62 2.08 10.95
N ARG A 35 -0.97 2.21 9.79
CA ARG A 35 0.14 3.14 9.58
C ARG A 35 -0.24 4.10 8.47
N ASN A 36 -0.09 5.40 8.73
CA ASN A 36 -0.26 6.45 7.73
C ASN A 36 1.08 6.77 7.09
N PHE A 37 1.07 7.09 5.81
CA PHE A 37 2.24 7.55 5.05
C PHE A 37 1.95 8.93 4.47
N PHE A 38 2.79 9.90 4.79
CA PHE A 38 2.64 11.27 4.30
C PHE A 38 3.48 11.51 3.03
N PRO A 39 3.12 12.50 2.18
CA PRO A 39 3.86 12.84 0.96
C PRO A 39 5.37 13.02 1.14
N GLU A 40 5.79 13.48 2.31
CA GLU A 40 7.19 13.66 2.68
C GLU A 40 7.96 12.33 2.79
N GLU A 41 7.29 11.22 3.13
CA GLU A 41 7.91 9.90 3.27
C GLU A 41 8.17 9.22 1.93
N TYR A 42 7.33 9.46 0.93
CA TYR A 42 7.46 8.87 -0.41
C TYR A 42 7.88 9.90 -1.49
N HIS A 43 8.15 11.14 -1.08
CA HIS A 43 8.68 12.23 -1.90
C HIS A 43 7.91 12.48 -3.21
N SER A 44 6.58 12.36 -3.17
CA SER A 44 5.71 12.56 -4.33
C SER A 44 4.43 13.32 -3.97
N ASP A 45 3.50 13.46 -4.91
CA ASP A 45 2.25 14.18 -4.68
C ASP A 45 1.29 13.42 -3.75
N ILE A 46 0.38 14.12 -3.08
CA ILE A 46 -0.62 13.53 -2.17
C ILE A 46 -1.62 12.60 -2.90
N THR A 47 -1.79 12.77 -4.22
CA THR A 47 -2.81 12.06 -4.99
C THR A 47 -2.40 10.62 -5.32
N CYS A 48 -3.10 9.67 -4.71
CA CYS A 48 -3.02 8.25 -5.02
C CYS A 48 -4.36 7.79 -5.61
N THR A 49 -4.34 7.12 -6.75
CA THR A 49 -5.56 6.87 -7.55
C THR A 49 -5.84 5.41 -7.87
N SER A 50 -4.83 4.56 -7.80
CA SER A 50 -4.93 3.12 -8.01
C SER A 50 -3.88 2.41 -7.15
N LEU A 51 -4.19 1.22 -6.67
CA LEU A 51 -3.33 0.40 -5.84
C LEU A 51 -3.46 -1.06 -6.26
N LEU A 52 -2.34 -1.77 -6.35
CA LEU A 52 -2.32 -3.23 -6.44
C LEU A 52 -1.16 -3.81 -5.65
N GLN A 53 -1.29 -5.08 -5.26
CA GLN A 53 -0.16 -5.87 -4.75
C GLN A 53 0.33 -6.77 -5.88
N GLY A 54 1.61 -6.69 -6.21
CA GLY A 54 2.20 -7.56 -7.22
C GLY A 54 2.41 -8.99 -6.70
N GLN A 55 2.68 -9.94 -7.60
CA GLN A 55 2.97 -11.34 -7.25
C GLN A 55 4.16 -11.52 -6.29
N SER A 56 5.10 -10.58 -6.26
CA SER A 56 6.23 -10.57 -5.31
C SER A 56 5.86 -10.14 -3.89
N GLY A 57 4.62 -9.68 -3.67
CA GLY A 57 4.15 -9.12 -2.41
C GLY A 57 4.38 -7.61 -2.26
N LEU A 58 5.15 -6.99 -3.17
CA LEU A 58 5.36 -5.53 -3.21
C LEU A 58 4.04 -4.82 -3.53
N VAL A 59 3.84 -3.64 -2.93
CA VAL A 59 2.65 -2.80 -3.16
C VAL A 59 3.00 -1.70 -4.15
N TYR A 60 2.12 -1.49 -5.12
CA TYR A 60 2.25 -0.48 -6.16
C TYR A 60 1.10 0.52 -6.09
N VAL A 61 1.40 1.81 -6.12
CA VAL A 61 0.40 2.89 -6.05
C VAL A 61 0.60 3.87 -7.21
N ALA A 62 -0.46 4.14 -7.95
CA ALA A 62 -0.48 5.14 -9.01
C ALA A 62 -0.48 6.55 -8.41
N ASN A 63 0.48 7.37 -8.85
CA ASN A 63 0.71 8.71 -8.34
C ASN A 63 1.00 9.71 -9.49
N GLU A 64 0.90 11.01 -9.21
CA GLU A 64 1.12 12.07 -10.20
C GLU A 64 2.51 12.03 -10.85
N ARG A 65 3.55 11.56 -10.15
CA ARG A 65 4.92 11.50 -10.69
C ARG A 65 5.31 10.16 -11.28
N GLY A 66 4.44 9.14 -11.18
CA GLY A 66 4.77 7.77 -11.59
C GLY A 66 4.10 6.72 -10.72
N VAL A 67 4.78 5.59 -10.54
CA VAL A 67 4.33 4.51 -9.66
C VAL A 67 5.18 4.48 -8.41
N LEU A 68 4.53 4.55 -7.25
CA LEU A 68 5.18 4.33 -5.96
C LEU A 68 5.21 2.82 -5.68
N GLU A 69 6.39 2.27 -5.41
CA GLU A 69 6.61 0.88 -5.00
C GLU A 69 6.96 0.87 -3.50
N TYR A 70 6.30 0.00 -2.74
CA TYR A 70 6.51 -0.17 -1.31
C TYR A 70 6.87 -1.61 -0.98
N ASP A 71 7.95 -1.78 -0.22
CA ASP A 71 8.54 -3.08 0.14
C ASP A 71 8.22 -3.54 1.57
N GLY A 72 7.39 -2.79 2.30
CA GLY A 72 7.10 -3.04 3.73
C GLY A 72 7.98 -2.21 4.68
N ALA A 73 9.05 -1.59 4.19
CA ALA A 73 9.93 -0.73 4.97
C ALA A 73 9.98 0.70 4.41
N GLY A 74 10.16 0.85 3.09
CA GLY A 74 10.36 2.13 2.42
C GLY A 74 9.70 2.21 1.05
N TRP A 75 9.71 3.42 0.50
CA TRP A 75 9.10 3.75 -0.78
C TRP A 75 10.15 4.01 -1.85
N ARG A 76 9.85 3.60 -3.08
CA ARG A 76 10.64 3.92 -4.28
C ARG A 76 9.73 4.47 -5.36
N LEU A 77 10.10 5.61 -5.94
CA LEU A 77 9.40 6.17 -7.10
C LEU A 77 9.94 5.54 -8.39
N ILE A 78 9.05 4.90 -9.15
CA ILE A 78 9.28 4.52 -10.55
C ILE A 78 8.71 5.65 -11.41
N SER A 79 9.59 6.58 -11.78
CA SER A 79 9.21 7.81 -12.48
C SER A 79 8.72 7.56 -13.90
N VAL A 80 7.76 8.37 -14.32
CA VAL A 80 7.36 8.54 -15.73
C VAL A 80 7.86 9.91 -16.25
N PRO A 81 7.82 10.18 -17.57
CA PRO A 81 8.21 11.49 -18.09
C PRO A 81 7.47 12.66 -17.43
N ILE A 82 8.14 13.80 -17.28
CA ILE A 82 7.57 14.99 -16.63
C ILE A 82 6.27 15.42 -17.34
N GLY A 83 5.23 15.70 -16.55
CA GLY A 83 3.91 16.12 -17.05
C GLY A 83 3.02 14.96 -17.51
N GLN A 84 3.44 13.72 -17.29
CA GLN A 84 2.64 12.51 -17.43
C GLN A 84 2.34 11.98 -16.03
N ASP A 85 1.07 11.70 -15.71
CA ASP A 85 0.66 11.14 -14.41
C ASP A 85 0.33 9.65 -14.53
N VAL A 86 0.38 8.89 -13.45
CA VAL A 86 -0.18 7.52 -13.45
C VAL A 86 -1.48 7.56 -12.67
N ARG A 87 -2.54 7.02 -13.29
CA ARG A 87 -3.89 6.99 -12.72
C ARG A 87 -4.45 5.59 -12.54
N ALA A 88 -3.99 4.66 -13.37
CA ALA A 88 -4.46 3.28 -13.38
C ALA A 88 -3.30 2.30 -13.42
N LEU A 89 -3.45 1.20 -12.70
CA LEU A 89 -2.56 0.04 -12.69
C LEU A 89 -3.37 -1.22 -12.96
N ALA A 90 -2.82 -2.17 -13.71
CA ALA A 90 -3.36 -3.51 -13.84
C ALA A 90 -2.24 -4.54 -13.95
N GLN A 91 -2.36 -5.67 -13.26
CA GLN A 91 -1.42 -6.77 -13.39
C GLN A 91 -1.97 -7.84 -14.33
N ALA A 92 -1.20 -8.20 -15.34
CA ALA A 92 -1.44 -9.34 -16.20
C ALA A 92 -1.09 -10.66 -15.50
N GLN A 93 -1.55 -11.78 -16.06
CA GLN A 93 -1.41 -13.09 -15.43
C GLN A 93 0.06 -13.56 -15.34
N ASP A 94 0.91 -13.10 -16.25
CA ASP A 94 2.35 -13.30 -16.24
C ASP A 94 3.09 -12.40 -15.23
N GLY A 95 2.36 -11.56 -14.50
CA GLY A 95 2.89 -10.66 -13.47
C GLY A 95 3.27 -9.27 -13.99
N LEU A 96 3.22 -9.03 -15.31
CA LEU A 96 3.55 -7.73 -15.88
C LEU A 96 2.53 -6.66 -15.45
N ILE A 97 3.01 -5.54 -14.94
CA ILE A 97 2.15 -4.44 -14.48
C ILE A 97 2.03 -3.40 -15.59
N TYR A 98 0.82 -3.19 -16.09
CA TYR A 98 0.48 -2.12 -17.02
C TYR A 98 0.09 -0.86 -16.26
N THR A 99 0.43 0.29 -16.83
CA THR A 99 0.14 1.61 -16.29
C THR A 99 -0.53 2.49 -17.33
N GLY A 100 -1.38 3.41 -16.88
CA GLY A 100 -1.98 4.42 -17.73
C GLY A 100 -2.35 5.69 -16.95
N GLY A 101 -2.32 6.82 -17.64
CA GLY A 101 -2.79 8.09 -17.10
C GLY A 101 -2.90 9.17 -18.18
N LEU A 102 -2.51 10.39 -17.84
CA LEU A 102 -2.54 11.53 -18.74
C LEU A 102 -1.42 11.43 -19.78
N LYS A 103 -1.81 11.31 -21.06
CA LYS A 103 -0.87 11.27 -22.21
C LYS A 103 0.22 10.19 -22.10
N ASN A 104 0.00 9.16 -21.27
CA ASN A 104 0.89 8.03 -21.16
C ASN A 104 0.13 6.73 -20.95
N MET A 105 0.72 5.67 -21.48
CA MET A 105 0.41 4.29 -21.19
C MET A 105 1.68 3.47 -21.37
N GLY A 106 1.82 2.42 -20.60
CA GLY A 106 3.02 1.61 -20.62
C GLY A 106 2.92 0.39 -19.73
N TYR A 107 4.08 -0.17 -19.43
CA TYR A 107 4.22 -1.28 -18.49
C TYR A 107 5.51 -1.12 -17.67
N LEU A 108 5.57 -1.85 -16.56
CA LEU A 108 6.73 -1.93 -15.71
C LEU A 108 7.49 -3.22 -16.01
N SER A 109 8.76 -3.12 -16.38
CA SER A 109 9.64 -4.29 -16.54
C SER A 109 10.96 -4.11 -15.81
N PRO A 110 11.59 -5.20 -15.34
CA PRO A 110 12.85 -5.12 -14.63
C PRO A 110 13.99 -4.72 -15.56
N ASN A 111 14.90 -3.89 -15.07
CA ASN A 111 16.21 -3.67 -15.69
C ASN A 111 17.18 -4.83 -15.36
N ASP A 112 18.44 -4.72 -15.80
CA ASP A 112 19.50 -5.72 -15.56
C ASP A 112 19.78 -6.01 -14.06
N LYS A 113 19.29 -5.15 -13.16
CA LYS A 113 19.41 -5.30 -11.70
C LYS A 113 18.12 -5.81 -11.05
N GLY A 114 17.11 -6.19 -11.85
CA GLY A 114 15.80 -6.63 -11.34
C GLY A 114 14.88 -5.50 -10.89
N GLN A 115 15.28 -4.24 -11.05
CA GLN A 115 14.48 -3.09 -10.62
C GLN A 115 13.48 -2.70 -11.71
N LEU A 116 12.19 -2.67 -11.37
CA LEU A 116 11.15 -2.23 -12.30
C LEU A 116 11.40 -0.79 -12.78
N GLN A 117 11.22 -0.59 -14.08
CA GLN A 117 11.26 0.68 -14.80
C GLN A 117 10.03 0.83 -15.68
N PHE A 118 9.60 2.06 -15.93
CA PHE A 118 8.49 2.34 -16.84
C PHE A 118 8.92 2.30 -18.30
N HIS A 119 8.16 1.57 -19.12
CA HIS A 119 8.33 1.49 -20.56
C HIS A 119 7.08 2.01 -21.26
N SER A 120 7.24 3.12 -21.99
CA SER A 120 6.14 3.76 -22.72
C SER A 120 5.72 2.95 -23.94
N LEU A 121 4.42 2.73 -24.08
CA LEU A 121 3.80 2.18 -25.29
C LEU A 121 3.31 3.28 -26.25
N VAL A 122 3.32 4.55 -25.83
CA VAL A 122 2.82 5.68 -26.66
C VAL A 122 3.54 5.76 -28.00
N ASN A 123 4.86 5.52 -28.02
CA ASN A 123 5.65 5.56 -29.25
C ASN A 123 5.30 4.45 -30.24
N GLN A 124 4.62 3.40 -29.79
CA GLN A 124 4.15 2.29 -30.63
C GLN A 124 2.81 2.61 -31.32
N LEU A 125 2.13 3.67 -30.91
CA LEU A 125 0.91 4.14 -31.57
C LEU A 125 1.25 4.90 -32.87
N PRO A 126 0.35 4.86 -33.88
CA PRO A 126 0.43 5.74 -35.04
C PRO A 126 0.51 7.21 -34.62
N GLU A 127 1.24 8.05 -35.35
CA GLU A 127 1.53 9.43 -34.94
C GLU A 127 0.26 10.25 -34.60
N GLY A 128 -0.79 10.12 -35.42
CA GLY A 128 -2.08 10.80 -35.20
C GLY A 128 -2.86 10.33 -33.97
N GLN A 129 -2.44 9.25 -33.32
CA GLN A 129 -3.09 8.68 -32.13
C GLN A 129 -2.29 8.87 -30.84
N ARG A 130 -1.10 9.45 -30.90
CA ARG A 130 -0.23 9.63 -29.71
C ARG A 130 -0.73 10.71 -28.74
N ASN A 131 -1.60 11.61 -29.19
CA ASN A 131 -2.16 12.68 -28.38
C ASN A 131 -3.59 12.33 -27.92
N PHE A 132 -3.68 11.36 -27.02
CA PHE A 132 -4.91 10.99 -26.34
C PHE A 132 -5.03 11.71 -24.98
N GLY A 133 -6.24 11.71 -24.41
CA GLY A 133 -6.53 12.34 -23.12
C GLY A 133 -6.08 11.51 -21.92
N PHE A 134 -7.05 11.16 -21.06
CA PHE A 134 -6.79 10.42 -19.82
C PHE A 134 -7.18 8.94 -19.96
N PHE A 135 -6.30 8.05 -19.53
CA PHE A 135 -6.70 6.69 -19.14
C PHE A 135 -7.33 6.72 -17.76
N ARG A 136 -8.56 6.21 -17.65
CA ARG A 136 -9.31 6.16 -16.39
C ARG A 136 -9.15 4.86 -15.63
N GLU A 137 -8.96 3.76 -16.35
CA GLU A 137 -8.97 2.42 -15.79
C GLU A 137 -8.09 1.50 -16.63
N ALA A 138 -7.49 0.52 -15.98
CA ALA A 138 -6.77 -0.58 -16.61
C ALA A 138 -7.38 -1.87 -16.09
N LEU A 139 -7.77 -2.77 -17.00
CA LEU A 139 -8.41 -4.03 -16.69
C LEU A 139 -7.56 -5.17 -17.27
N SER A 140 -7.41 -6.23 -16.48
CA SER A 140 -6.78 -7.48 -16.88
C SER A 140 -7.87 -8.53 -16.94
N THR A 141 -8.04 -9.20 -18.10
CA THR A 141 -9.17 -10.13 -18.31
C THR A 141 -8.86 -11.58 -17.95
N GLY A 142 -7.60 -11.92 -17.69
CA GLY A 142 -7.18 -13.29 -17.39
C GLY A 142 -7.47 -14.31 -18.48
#